data_AF-A0A259LNB1-F1
#
_entry.id   AF-A0A259LNB1-F1
#
_cell.length_a   1.000
_cell.length_b   1.000
_cell.length_c   1.000
_cell.angle_alpha   90.00
_cell.angle_beta   90.00
_cell.angle_gamma   90.00
#
_symmetry.space_group_name_H-M   'P 1'
#
loop_
_entity.id
_entity.type
_entity.pdbx_description
1 polymer ?
#
loop_
_entity_poly.entity_id
_entity_poly.type
_entity_poly.pdbx_seq_one_letter_code
_entity_poly.pdbx_strand_id
1 'polypeptide(L)'
;MQPAIHRLLELGPVRSEIADDEIWWLKWVAALDDLVAPVTDDEAIALASLFRDFEDRSTYFTLVHAIETAPGWPIAEILDLTGTDWIGVLKVRWENYEKKTR
;
A
#
# COMPACT_ATOMS: atom_id res chain seq x y z
N MET A 1 -4.63 0.83 -14.86
CA MET A 1 -4.59 1.53 -13.56
C MET A 1 -5.95 2.10 -13.24
N GLN A 2 -6.53 1.70 -12.11
CA GLN A 2 -7.86 2.11 -11.66
C GLN A 2 -7.92 3.59 -11.22
N PRO A 3 -9.09 4.26 -11.29
CA PRO A 3 -9.22 5.68 -10.95
C PRO A 3 -8.82 6.04 -9.52
N ALA A 4 -9.00 5.13 -8.56
CA ALA A 4 -8.60 5.32 -7.17
C ALA A 4 -7.07 5.49 -7.03
N ILE A 5 -6.30 4.66 -7.73
CA ILE A 5 -4.83 4.73 -7.71
C ILE A 5 -4.33 5.99 -8.42
N HIS A 6 -4.96 6.39 -9.52
CA HIS A 6 -4.66 7.68 -10.16
C HIS A 6 -4.84 8.85 -9.18
N ARG A 7 -5.95 8.88 -8.43
CA ARG A 7 -6.21 9.92 -7.43
C ARG A 7 -5.18 9.90 -6.31
N LEU A 8 -4.80 8.72 -5.81
CA LEU A 8 -3.74 8.58 -4.81
C LEU A 8 -2.38 9.08 -5.32
N LEU A 9 -2.03 8.80 -6.59
CA LEU A 9 -0.81 9.29 -7.21
C LEU A 9 -0.82 10.82 -7.40
N GLU A 10 -1.96 11.40 -7.75
CA GLU A 10 -2.13 12.85 -7.86
C GLU A 10 -2.01 13.56 -6.50
N LEU A 11 -2.56 12.97 -5.44
CA LEU A 11 -2.43 13.48 -4.07
C LEU A 11 -0.99 13.34 -3.56
N GLY A 12 -0.28 12.31 -4.01
CA GLY A 12 1.11 12.03 -3.65
C GLY A 12 1.25 11.25 -2.33
N PRO A 13 2.51 10.98 -1.91
CA PRO A 13 2.77 10.30 -0.66
C PRO A 13 2.34 11.17 0.53
N VAL A 14 1.92 10.53 1.61
CA VAL A 14 1.66 11.23 2.87
C VAL A 14 2.99 11.78 3.41
N ARG A 15 3.04 13.09 3.66
CA ARG A 15 4.21 13.78 4.22
C ARG A 15 3.84 14.41 5.55
N SER A 16 4.81 14.52 6.45
CA SER A 16 4.63 15.17 7.76
C SER A 16 4.10 16.60 7.66
N GLU A 17 4.46 17.34 6.60
CA GLU A 17 4.00 18.70 6.33
C GLU A 17 2.51 18.81 5.95
N ILE A 18 1.88 17.70 5.56
CA ILE A 18 0.48 17.63 5.09
C ILE A 18 -0.39 16.88 6.11
N ALA A 19 0.22 16.34 7.17
CA ALA A 19 -0.48 15.55 8.19
C ALA A 19 -1.61 16.33 8.91
N ASP A 20 -1.50 17.66 8.96
CA ASP A 20 -2.50 18.54 9.58
C ASP A 20 -3.56 19.06 8.58
N ASP A 21 -3.45 18.77 7.27
CA ASP A 21 -4.47 19.11 6.28
C ASP A 21 -5.58 18.04 6.27
N GLU A 22 -6.60 18.28 7.09
CA GLU A 22 -7.77 17.40 7.22
C GLU A 22 -8.48 17.17 5.88
N ILE A 23 -8.56 18.17 5.00
CA ILE A 23 -9.24 18.04 3.70
C ILE A 23 -8.43 17.14 2.77
N TRP A 24 -7.12 17.32 2.73
CA TRP A 24 -6.23 16.45 1.96
C TRP A 24 -6.30 15.01 2.49
N TRP A 25 -6.24 14.82 3.80
CA TRP A 25 -6.32 13.51 4.45
C TRP A 25 -7.61 12.77 4.11
N LEU A 26 -8.77 13.45 4.22
CA LEU A 26 -10.07 12.87 3.88
C LEU A 26 -10.14 12.42 2.41
N LYS A 27 -9.58 13.20 1.48
CA LYS A 27 -9.51 12.80 0.06
C LYS A 27 -8.63 11.59 -0.15
N TRP A 28 -7.52 11.51 0.58
CA TRP A 28 -6.58 10.42 0.48
C TRP A 28 -7.17 9.12 1.02
N VAL A 29 -7.79 9.15 2.21
CA VAL A 29 -8.50 7.99 2.78
C VAL A 29 -9.67 7.56 1.88
N ALA A 30 -10.47 8.49 1.36
CA ALA A 30 -11.55 8.16 0.45
C ALA A 30 -11.05 7.49 -0.85
N ALA A 31 -9.91 7.94 -1.39
CA ALA A 31 -9.31 7.29 -2.56
C ALA A 31 -8.76 5.90 -2.23
N LEU A 32 -8.31 5.67 -0.99
CA LEU A 32 -7.88 4.35 -0.52
C LEU A 32 -9.07 3.38 -0.36
N ASP A 33 -10.19 3.85 0.20
CA ASP A 33 -11.42 3.06 0.37
C ASP A 33 -12.09 2.70 -0.96
N ASP A 34 -11.87 3.49 -2.01
CA ASP A 34 -12.35 3.24 -3.37
C ASP A 34 -11.53 2.18 -4.14
N LEU A 35 -10.46 1.64 -3.55
CA LEU A 35 -9.66 0.61 -4.21
C LEU A 35 -10.48 -0.65 -4.44
N VAL A 36 -10.46 -1.13 -5.68
CA VAL A 36 -11.08 -2.38 -6.08
C VAL A 36 -10.00 -3.45 -6.22
N ALA A 37 -10.17 -4.55 -5.49
CA ALA A 37 -9.33 -5.74 -5.61
C ALA A 37 -9.89 -6.76 -6.63
N PRO A 38 -9.05 -7.56 -7.30
CA PRO A 38 -7.59 -7.55 -7.21
C PRO A 38 -6.98 -6.33 -7.92
N VAL A 39 -5.94 -5.75 -7.33
CA VAL A 39 -5.10 -4.75 -8.00
C VAL A 39 -4.15 -5.44 -8.98
N THR A 40 -3.61 -4.72 -9.97
CA THR A 40 -2.53 -5.26 -10.82
C THR A 40 -1.15 -5.13 -10.15
N ASP A 41 -0.13 -5.80 -10.68
CA ASP A 41 1.23 -5.70 -10.13
C ASP A 41 1.77 -4.26 -10.21
N ASP A 42 1.57 -3.58 -11.35
CA ASP A 42 1.91 -2.17 -11.52
C ASP A 42 1.20 -1.27 -10.51
N GLU A 43 -0.06 -1.59 -10.20
CA GLU A 43 -0.88 -0.87 -9.23
C GLU A 43 -0.38 -1.10 -7.80
N ALA A 44 0.00 -2.32 -7.46
CA ALA A 44 0.62 -2.65 -6.18
C ALA A 44 1.97 -1.92 -5.99
N ILE A 45 2.80 -1.84 -7.04
CA ILE A 45 4.07 -1.10 -7.01
C ILE A 45 3.82 0.40 -6.83
N ALA A 46 2.84 0.96 -7.55
CA ALA A 46 2.45 2.35 -7.41
C ALA A 46 1.98 2.67 -5.97
N LEU A 47 1.12 1.82 -5.41
CA LEU A 47 0.69 1.91 -4.01
C LEU A 47 1.89 1.82 -3.05
N ALA A 48 2.77 0.85 -3.21
CA ALA A 48 3.97 0.70 -2.38
C ALA A 48 4.85 1.96 -2.39
N SER A 49 4.94 2.67 -3.53
CA SER A 49 5.72 3.90 -3.64
C SER A 49 5.14 5.07 -2.85
N LEU A 50 3.81 5.18 -2.75
CA LEU A 50 3.11 6.25 -2.05
C LEU A 50 3.19 6.10 -0.53
N PHE A 51 3.28 4.87 -0.06
CA PHE A 51 3.28 4.53 1.36
C PHE A 51 4.70 4.31 1.91
N ARG A 52 5.75 4.58 1.11
CA ARG A 52 7.15 4.34 1.50
C ARG A 52 7.55 5.03 2.80
N ASP A 53 7.01 6.20 3.09
CA ASP A 53 7.33 6.98 4.31
C ASP A 53 6.12 7.12 5.23
N PHE A 54 5.09 6.29 5.02
CA PHE A 54 3.85 6.38 5.76
C PHE A 54 3.97 5.63 7.08
N GLU A 55 3.70 6.33 8.19
CA GLU A 55 3.86 5.81 9.56
C GLU A 55 2.53 5.44 10.25
N ASP A 56 1.37 5.75 9.66
CA ASP A 56 0.06 5.49 10.28
C ASP A 56 -0.37 4.01 10.16
N ARG A 57 -0.26 3.33 11.29
CA ARG A 57 -0.59 1.91 11.46
C ARG A 57 -2.06 1.57 11.20
N SER A 58 -2.97 2.54 11.30
CA SER A 58 -4.41 2.28 11.12
C SER A 58 -4.76 1.93 9.67
N THR A 59 -4.06 2.52 8.70
CA THR A 59 -4.33 2.39 7.26
C THR A 59 -3.43 1.38 6.56
N TYR A 60 -2.40 0.87 7.23
CA TYR A 60 -1.50 -0.16 6.69
C TYR A 60 -2.20 -1.43 6.26
N PHE A 61 -3.23 -1.88 6.99
CA PHE A 61 -3.88 -3.15 6.66
C PHE A 61 -4.61 -3.08 5.32
N THR A 62 -5.25 -1.96 4.99
CA THR A 62 -5.90 -1.76 3.68
C THR A 62 -4.86 -1.82 2.56
N LEU A 63 -3.72 -1.14 2.73
CA LEU A 63 -2.61 -1.21 1.78
C LEU A 63 -2.07 -2.63 1.61
N VAL A 64 -1.72 -3.29 2.73
CA VAL A 64 -1.14 -4.63 2.75
C VAL A 64 -2.10 -5.61 2.05
N HIS A 65 -3.38 -5.56 2.38
CA HIS A 65 -4.39 -6.42 1.76
C HIS A 65 -4.57 -6.13 0.27
N ALA A 66 -4.55 -4.86 -0.15
CA ALA A 66 -4.63 -4.52 -1.57
C ALA A 66 -3.42 -5.10 -2.34
N ILE A 67 -2.19 -4.89 -1.86
CA ILE A 67 -0.97 -5.41 -2.48
C ILE A 67 -0.99 -6.94 -2.57
N GLU A 68 -1.44 -7.63 -1.52
CA GLU A 68 -1.55 -9.11 -1.49
C GLU A 68 -2.56 -9.66 -2.52
N THR A 69 -3.48 -8.84 -3.02
CA THR A 69 -4.43 -9.26 -4.06
C THR A 69 -3.84 -9.24 -5.47
N ALA A 70 -2.65 -8.66 -5.65
CA ALA A 70 -1.99 -8.61 -6.94
C ALA A 70 -1.65 -10.02 -7.45
N PRO A 71 -1.88 -10.32 -8.75
CA PRO A 71 -1.66 -11.66 -9.29
C PRO A 71 -0.20 -12.10 -9.25
N GLY A 72 0.75 -11.17 -9.29
CA GLY A 72 2.18 -11.41 -9.13
C GLY A 72 2.66 -11.42 -7.68
N TRP A 73 1.77 -11.36 -6.69
CA TRP A 73 2.17 -11.47 -5.29
C TRP A 73 2.80 -12.84 -4.99
N PRO A 74 4.00 -12.90 -4.36
CA PRO A 74 4.81 -11.79 -3.87
C PRO A 74 5.62 -11.05 -4.94
N ILE A 75 5.58 -9.72 -4.90
CA ILE A 75 6.32 -8.85 -5.83
C ILE A 75 7.69 -8.50 -5.23
N ALA A 76 8.78 -8.89 -5.89
CA ALA A 76 10.15 -8.73 -5.40
C ALA A 76 10.50 -7.26 -5.15
N GLU A 77 10.10 -6.36 -6.06
CA GLU A 77 10.34 -4.92 -5.99
C GLU A 77 9.75 -4.28 -4.73
N ILE A 78 8.62 -4.82 -4.24
CA ILE A 78 7.96 -4.37 -3.01
C ILE A 78 8.65 -4.96 -1.79
N LEU A 79 9.05 -6.24 -1.85
CA LEU A 79 9.76 -6.90 -0.75
C LEU A 79 11.18 -6.37 -0.54
N ASP A 80 11.83 -5.85 -1.58
CA ASP A 80 13.16 -5.24 -1.47
C ASP A 80 13.12 -3.82 -0.85
N LEU A 81 11.93 -3.23 -0.69
CA LEU A 81 11.79 -1.96 0.02
C LEU A 81 12.25 -2.12 1.48
N THR A 82 12.80 -1.02 2.00
CA THR A 82 13.25 -0.89 3.38
C THR A 82 12.62 0.36 4.00
N GLY A 83 12.42 0.36 5.32
CA GLY A 83 12.12 1.61 6.04
C GLY A 83 10.75 1.74 6.69
N THR A 84 9.80 0.81 6.49
CA THR A 84 8.48 0.92 7.16
C THR A 84 7.98 -0.37 7.79
N ASP A 85 7.19 -0.19 8.85
CA ASP A 85 6.52 -1.26 9.59
C ASP A 85 5.64 -2.14 8.68
N TRP A 86 4.96 -1.55 7.67
CA TRP A 86 4.07 -2.30 6.78
C TRP A 86 4.80 -3.25 5.84
N ILE A 87 6.03 -2.92 5.40
CA ILE A 87 6.87 -3.84 4.62
C ILE A 87 7.26 -5.04 5.49
N GLY A 88 7.55 -4.80 6.77
CA GLY A 88 7.79 -5.87 7.74
C GLY A 88 6.59 -6.81 7.87
N VAL A 89 5.38 -6.25 7.92
CA VAL A 89 4.12 -7.04 7.95
C VAL A 89 3.97 -7.90 6.70
N LEU A 90 4.20 -7.35 5.50
CA LEU A 90 4.16 -8.10 4.24
C LEU A 90 5.14 -9.28 4.24
N LYS A 91 6.38 -9.05 4.66
CA LYS A 91 7.42 -10.08 4.74
C LYS A 91 7.02 -11.21 5.70
N VAL A 92 6.57 -10.86 6.91
CA VAL A 92 6.12 -11.85 7.90
C VAL A 92 4.93 -12.65 7.40
N ARG A 93 3.96 -12.01 6.72
CA ARG A 93 2.80 -12.71 6.14
C ARG A 93 3.21 -13.66 5.02
N TRP A 94 4.11 -13.22 4.13
CA TRP A 94 4.67 -14.06 3.07
C TRP A 94 5.40 -15.29 3.64
N GLU A 95 6.29 -15.11 4.62
CA GLU A 95 7.00 -16.22 5.26
C GLU A 95 6.03 -17.23 5.91
N ASN A 96 4.96 -16.75 6.53
CA ASN A 96 3.94 -17.60 7.13
C ASN A 96 3.11 -18.35 6.08
N TYR A 97 2.86 -17.75 4.92
CA TYR A 97 2.23 -18.43 3.79
C TYR A 97 3.14 -19.55 3.27
N GLU A 98 4.42 -19.26 3.02
CA GLU A 98 5.39 -20.24 2.52
C GLU A 98 5.52 -21.45 3.47
N LYS A 99 5.60 -21.20 4.79
CA LYS A 99 5.68 -22.25 5.82
C LYS A 99 4.43 -23.14 5.88
N LYS A 100 3.25 -22.64 5.48
CA LYS A 100 2.00 -23.43 5.46
C LYS A 100 1.85 -24.28 4.21
N THR A 101 2.50 -23.89 3.13
CA THR A 101 2.43 -24.57 1.83
C THR A 101 3.54 -25.61 1.61
N ARG A 102 4.50 -25.70 2.53
CA ARG A 102 5.53 -26.75 2.60
C ARG A 102 5.14 -27.83 3.59
#